data_AF-A0A453LEK4-F1
#
_entry.id   AF-A0A453LEK4-F1
#
_cell.length_a   1.000
_cell.length_b   1.000
_cell.length_c   1.000
_cell.angle_alpha   90.00
_cell.angle_beta   90.00
_cell.angle_gamma   90.00
#
_symmetry.space_group_name_H-M   'P 1'
#
loop_
_entity.id
_entity.type
_entity.pdbx_description
1 polymer ?
#
loop_
_entity_poly.entity_id
_entity_poly.type
_entity_poly.pdbx_seq_one_letter_code
_entity_poly.pdbx_strand_id
1 'polypeptide(L)'
;MIQLFQEPEKHVFHLVTDKLNFGAMNMWFLLNPPGKATIHVENVDEFKWLNSSYCPVLRQLESAAMKEFYFKADRPTTLSAGSSNLKYRNPKYLSMLNHLRFYLPEIYPKLDKILFLDDDIVVQKDLTGLWDVDLNGMVNGAVFTCGESFHRFDKYLNFSNPHIARNFDPNACGWAYGMNIFDLKQWKNKDITGIYHKWQTMVRLLTSP
;
A
#
# COMPACT_ATOMS: atom_id res chain seq x y z
N MET A 1 5.03 0.15 24.28
CA MET A 1 5.88 -0.34 23.17
C MET A 1 7.20 -0.79 23.80
N ILE A 2 7.35 -2.09 24.06
CA ILE A 2 8.56 -2.65 24.68
C ILE A 2 9.58 -2.87 23.56
N GLN A 3 10.79 -2.34 23.76
CA GLN A 3 11.99 -2.40 22.92
C GLN A 3 11.92 -3.38 21.74
N LEU A 4 11.45 -2.86 20.59
CA LEU A 4 11.16 -3.65 19.39
C LEU A 4 12.39 -3.93 18.51
N PHE A 5 13.53 -3.29 18.80
CA PHE A 5 14.75 -3.32 17.98
C PHE A 5 16.01 -3.31 18.86
N GLN A 6 17.03 -4.09 18.45
CA GLN A 6 18.41 -3.92 18.87
C GLN A 6 18.95 -2.60 18.30
N GLU A 7 19.77 -1.88 19.07
CA GLU A 7 20.29 -0.55 18.69
C GLU A 7 19.18 0.40 18.19
N PRO A 8 18.15 0.68 19.01
CA PRO A 8 16.99 1.46 18.60
C PRO A 8 17.37 2.85 18.06
N GLU A 9 18.47 3.45 18.53
CA GLU A 9 19.04 4.69 18.02
C GLU A 9 19.44 4.67 16.53
N LYS A 10 19.64 3.48 15.94
CA LYS A 10 19.91 3.32 14.50
C LYS A 10 18.65 3.24 13.65
N HIS A 11 17.48 3.18 14.28
CA HIS A 11 16.20 2.97 13.61
C HIS A 11 15.41 4.27 13.53
N VAL A 12 14.81 4.52 12.36
CA VAL A 12 13.88 5.62 12.12
C VAL A 12 12.55 5.03 11.69
N PHE A 13 11.51 5.30 12.46
CA PHE A 13 10.14 5.00 12.09
C PHE A 13 9.58 6.15 11.29
N HIS A 14 9.07 5.84 10.10
CA HIS A 14 8.33 6.79 9.29
C HIS A 14 6.85 6.47 9.37
N LEU A 15 6.06 7.39 9.92
CA LEU A 15 4.61 7.28 10.02
C LEU A 15 3.98 8.29 9.06
N VAL A 16 3.43 7.81 7.95
CA VAL A 16 2.69 8.64 7.01
C VAL A 16 1.21 8.61 7.36
N THR A 17 0.61 9.78 7.54
CA THR A 17 -0.80 9.93 7.92
C THR A 17 -1.47 11.06 7.13
N ASP A 18 -2.81 11.10 7.18
CA ASP A 18 -3.56 12.25 6.69
C ASP A 18 -3.44 13.48 7.61
N LYS A 19 -3.83 14.65 7.08
CA LYS A 19 -3.82 15.92 7.79
C LYS A 19 -4.68 15.97 9.06
N LEU A 20 -5.77 15.21 9.12
CA LEU A 20 -6.67 15.21 10.28
C LEU A 20 -5.99 14.53 11.46
N ASN A 21 -5.29 13.43 11.20
CA ASN A 21 -4.61 12.63 12.21
C ASN A 21 -3.18 13.13 12.50
N PHE A 22 -2.57 13.91 11.62
CA PHE A 22 -1.20 14.40 11.74
C PHE A 22 -0.89 15.05 13.10
N GLY A 23 -1.73 15.97 13.57
CA GLY A 23 -1.53 16.63 14.87
C GLY A 23 -1.63 15.66 16.05
N ALA A 24 -2.63 14.78 16.03
CA ALA A 24 -2.84 13.79 17.09
C ALA A 24 -1.69 12.78 17.17
N MET A 25 -1.20 12.30 16.01
CA MET A 25 -0.09 11.36 15.95
C MET A 25 1.21 11.99 16.45
N ASN A 26 1.52 13.22 16.05
CA ASN A 26 2.67 13.96 16.58
C ASN A 26 2.62 14.06 18.12
N MET A 27 1.48 14.49 18.67
CA MET A 27 1.31 14.59 20.13
C MET A 27 1.41 13.23 20.82
N TRP A 28 0.83 12.18 20.24
CA TRP A 28 0.89 10.84 20.81
C TRP A 28 2.33 10.34 20.95
N PHE A 29 3.16 10.50 19.91
CA PHE A 29 4.55 10.05 19.95
C PHE A 29 5.47 10.95 20.77
N LEU A 30 5.12 12.22 20.97
CA LEU A 30 5.79 13.07 21.96
C LEU A 30 5.55 12.58 23.40
N LEU A 31 4.33 12.13 23.70
CA LEU A 31 3.97 11.57 25.00
C LEU A 31 4.41 10.11 25.18
N ASN A 32 4.55 9.37 24.07
CA ASN A 32 4.86 7.94 24.06
C ASN A 32 6.02 7.66 23.09
N PRO A 33 7.25 8.16 23.37
CA PRO A 33 8.39 7.96 22.47
C PRO A 33 8.74 6.47 22.35
N PRO A 34 9.14 5.98 21.16
CA PRO A 34 9.47 4.57 20.92
C PRO A 34 10.88 4.21 21.45
N GLY A 35 11.13 4.46 22.73
CA GLY A 35 12.45 4.29 23.33
C GLY A 35 13.46 5.29 22.76
N LYS A 36 14.60 4.79 22.26
CA LYS A 36 15.65 5.63 21.64
C LYS A 36 15.53 5.74 20.12
N ALA A 37 14.55 5.09 19.51
CA ALA A 37 14.34 5.18 18.07
C ALA A 37 13.78 6.54 17.69
N THR A 38 14.16 7.02 16.50
CA THR A 38 13.61 8.25 15.96
C THR A 38 12.25 7.96 15.33
N ILE A 39 11.28 8.84 15.54
CA ILE A 39 9.97 8.79 14.88
C ILE A 39 9.80 10.05 14.04
N HIS A 40 9.43 9.87 12.78
CA HIS A 40 9.09 10.94 11.86
C HIS A 40 7.65 10.76 11.44
N VAL A 41 6.78 11.67 11.89
CA VAL A 41 5.38 11.71 11.45
C VAL A 41 5.30 12.65 10.26
N GLU A 42 4.75 12.16 9.15
CA GLU A 42 4.68 12.88 7.87
C GLU A 42 3.21 13.00 7.43
N ASN A 43 2.84 14.16 6.90
CA ASN A 43 1.50 14.39 6.34
C ASN A 43 1.52 14.13 4.83
N VAL A 44 0.67 13.21 4.36
CA VAL A 44 0.53 12.88 2.94
C VAL A 44 0.23 14.10 2.06
N ASP A 45 -0.50 15.09 2.58
CA ASP A 45 -0.87 16.29 1.83
C ASP A 45 0.34 17.18 1.50
N GLU A 46 1.49 16.96 2.15
CA GLU A 46 2.73 17.70 1.89
C GLU A 46 3.57 17.09 0.76
N PHE A 47 3.19 15.90 0.27
CA PHE A 47 3.88 15.23 -0.83
C PHE A 47 3.58 15.91 -2.17
N LYS A 48 4.45 16.86 -2.57
CA LYS A 48 4.28 17.65 -3.80
C LYS A 48 4.20 16.83 -5.09
N TRP A 49 4.83 15.65 -5.11
CA TRP A 49 4.80 14.74 -6.26
C TRP A 49 3.47 13.96 -6.37
N LEU A 50 2.71 13.89 -5.27
CA LEU A 50 1.45 13.15 -5.18
C LEU A 50 0.32 13.98 -5.78
N ASN A 51 0.15 13.89 -7.09
CA ASN A 51 -0.89 14.61 -7.85
C ASN A 51 -1.47 13.74 -8.96
N SER A 52 -2.60 14.16 -9.53
CA SER A 52 -3.31 13.40 -10.58
C SER A 52 -2.59 13.33 -11.93
N SER A 53 -1.62 14.23 -12.19
CA SER A 53 -0.78 14.13 -13.39
C SER A 53 0.16 12.93 -13.31
N TYR A 54 0.66 12.62 -12.12
CA TYR A 54 1.60 11.52 -11.90
C TYR A 54 0.92 10.22 -11.48
N CYS A 55 -0.05 10.28 -10.57
CA CYS A 55 -0.69 9.11 -9.94
C CYS A 55 -1.99 8.73 -10.64
N PRO A 56 -2.09 7.57 -11.32
CA PRO A 56 -3.30 7.18 -12.04
C PRO A 56 -4.52 6.98 -11.14
N VAL A 57 -4.31 6.60 -9.86
CA VAL A 57 -5.40 6.44 -8.90
C VAL A 57 -5.99 7.79 -8.51
N LEU A 58 -5.17 8.79 -8.18
CA LEU A 58 -5.66 10.14 -7.88
C LEU A 58 -6.46 10.73 -9.03
N ARG A 59 -5.97 10.54 -10.26
CA ARG A 59 -6.69 10.96 -11.46
C ARG A 59 -8.08 10.31 -11.60
N GLN A 60 -8.22 9.06 -11.14
CA GLN A 60 -9.50 8.38 -11.10
C GLN A 60 -10.39 8.90 -9.96
N LEU A 61 -9.83 9.10 -8.76
CA LEU A 61 -10.53 9.67 -7.60
C LEU A 61 -11.09 11.07 -7.90
N GLU A 62 -10.35 11.88 -8.65
CA GLU A 62 -10.75 13.24 -9.01
C GLU A 62 -11.83 13.29 -10.11
N SER A 63 -12.07 12.17 -10.81
CA SER A 63 -13.01 12.11 -11.93
C SER A 63 -14.46 12.34 -11.46
N ALA A 64 -15.23 13.04 -12.29
CA ALA A 64 -16.64 13.36 -12.00
C ALA A 64 -17.47 12.09 -11.77
N ALA A 65 -17.22 11.02 -12.54
CA ALA A 65 -17.91 9.74 -12.42
C ALA A 65 -17.67 9.06 -11.06
N MET A 66 -16.47 9.16 -10.50
CA MET A 66 -16.17 8.57 -9.19
C MET A 66 -16.71 9.43 -8.05
N LYS A 67 -16.60 10.76 -8.17
CA LYS A 67 -17.26 11.69 -7.24
C LYS A 67 -18.77 11.44 -7.22
N GLU A 68 -19.37 11.18 -8.37
CA GLU A 68 -20.78 10.87 -8.51
C GLU A 68 -21.14 9.51 -7.91
N PHE A 69 -20.38 8.45 -8.21
CA PHE A 69 -20.63 7.09 -7.70
C PHE A 69 -20.53 6.97 -6.17
N TYR A 70 -19.60 7.70 -5.53
CA TYR A 70 -19.40 7.65 -4.08
C TYR A 70 -20.19 8.73 -3.31
N PHE A 71 -20.32 9.95 -3.84
CA PHE A 71 -20.93 11.08 -3.11
C PHE A 71 -22.39 11.39 -3.50
N LYS A 72 -23.02 10.73 -4.49
CA LYS A 72 -24.48 10.91 -4.77
C LYS A 72 -25.42 10.12 -3.84
N ALA A 73 -24.92 9.37 -2.87
CA ALA A 73 -25.76 8.58 -1.96
C ALA A 73 -26.60 9.42 -0.95
N ASP A 74 -26.57 10.75 -1.01
CA ASP A 74 -27.46 11.64 -0.23
C ASP A 74 -28.86 11.82 -0.84
N ARG A 75 -29.25 11.05 -1.87
CA ARG A 75 -30.65 10.97 -2.33
C ARG A 75 -31.16 9.53 -2.26
N PRO A 76 -32.02 9.19 -1.28
CA PRO A 76 -32.61 7.87 -1.20
C PRO A 76 -33.73 7.78 -2.23
N THR A 77 -33.42 7.24 -3.41
CA THR A 77 -34.44 6.74 -4.31
C THR A 77 -34.03 5.36 -4.82
N THR A 78 -34.86 4.38 -4.43
CA THR A 78 -35.00 3.02 -4.96
C THR A 78 -33.90 2.00 -4.60
N LEU A 79 -34.19 1.24 -3.54
CA LEU A 79 -33.70 -0.10 -3.24
C LEU A 79 -34.11 -1.10 -4.34
N SER A 80 -33.37 -1.20 -5.45
CA SER A 80 -33.55 -2.32 -6.40
C SER A 80 -32.44 -2.44 -7.45
N ALA A 81 -31.20 -2.78 -7.05
CA ALA A 81 -30.26 -3.56 -7.87
C ALA A 81 -28.96 -3.86 -7.10
N GLY A 82 -28.64 -5.15 -6.92
CA GLY A 82 -27.27 -5.64 -6.74
C GLY A 82 -26.59 -5.39 -5.39
N SER A 83 -26.95 -6.20 -4.39
CA SER A 83 -26.34 -6.23 -3.05
C SER A 83 -24.89 -6.73 -2.97
N SER A 84 -24.17 -6.92 -4.09
CA SER A 84 -22.78 -7.43 -4.08
C SER A 84 -21.70 -6.34 -4.03
N ASN A 85 -22.01 -5.09 -4.36
CA ASN A 85 -21.02 -4.00 -4.46
C ASN A 85 -21.03 -3.01 -3.29
N LEU A 86 -21.90 -3.18 -2.29
CA LEU A 86 -21.96 -2.26 -1.14
C LEU A 86 -20.69 -2.30 -0.26
N LYS A 87 -20.00 -3.46 -0.18
CA LYS A 87 -18.74 -3.61 0.57
C LYS A 87 -17.60 -2.74 0.02
N TYR A 88 -17.60 -2.49 -1.29
CA TYR A 88 -16.59 -1.69 -1.99
C TYR A 88 -16.91 -0.18 -2.01
N ARG A 89 -18.03 0.26 -1.41
CA ARG A 89 -18.39 1.68 -1.27
C ARG A 89 -17.74 2.36 -0.06
N ASN A 90 -16.89 1.66 0.70
CA ASN A 90 -16.22 2.27 1.86
C ASN A 90 -15.08 3.20 1.37
N PRO A 91 -15.13 4.51 1.66
CA PRO A 91 -14.10 5.46 1.25
C PRO A 91 -12.71 5.13 1.80
N LYS A 92 -12.59 4.27 2.84
CA LYS A 92 -11.31 3.74 3.31
C LYS A 92 -10.55 2.96 2.21
N TYR A 93 -11.25 2.27 1.29
CA TYR A 93 -10.62 1.56 0.16
C TYR A 93 -10.19 2.47 -0.99
N LEU A 94 -10.67 3.71 -1.01
CA LEU A 94 -10.20 4.77 -1.91
C LEU A 94 -9.09 5.62 -1.28
N SER A 95 -8.70 5.32 -0.04
CA SER A 95 -7.69 6.11 0.64
C SER A 95 -6.38 6.04 -0.12
N MET A 96 -5.88 7.20 -0.54
CA MET A 96 -4.56 7.30 -1.17
C MET A 96 -3.44 6.74 -0.29
N LEU A 97 -3.62 6.73 1.04
CA LEU A 97 -2.69 6.11 1.98
C LEU A 97 -2.47 4.63 1.66
N ASN A 98 -3.50 3.90 1.22
CA ASN A 98 -3.34 2.50 0.81
C ASN A 98 -2.53 2.34 -0.47
N HIS A 99 -2.49 3.37 -1.32
CA HIS A 99 -1.74 3.32 -2.58
C HIS A 99 -0.30 3.81 -2.43
N LEU A 100 0.02 4.57 -1.36
CA LEU A 100 1.38 5.05 -1.07
C LEU A 100 2.41 3.93 -0.95
N ARG A 101 1.99 2.72 -0.58
CA ARG A 101 2.86 1.53 -0.55
C ARG A 101 3.56 1.23 -1.88
N PHE A 102 2.99 1.69 -3.00
CA PHE A 102 3.60 1.56 -4.33
C PHE A 102 4.51 2.72 -4.73
N TYR A 103 4.64 3.73 -3.87
CA TYR A 103 5.43 4.94 -4.09
C TYR A 103 6.54 5.10 -3.05
N LEU A 104 6.97 4.01 -2.42
CA LEU A 104 8.03 4.05 -1.40
C LEU A 104 9.33 4.70 -1.90
N PRO A 105 9.80 4.48 -3.14
CA PRO A 105 10.96 5.19 -3.68
C PRO A 105 10.74 6.70 -3.87
N GLU A 106 9.52 7.15 -4.12
CA GLU A 106 9.18 8.56 -4.28
C GLU A 106 9.09 9.27 -2.93
N ILE A 107 8.59 8.58 -1.90
CA ILE A 107 8.57 9.08 -0.52
C ILE A 107 10.00 9.12 0.05
N TYR A 108 10.77 8.04 -0.14
CA TYR A 108 12.11 7.87 0.44
C TYR A 108 13.21 7.62 -0.61
N PRO A 109 13.50 8.59 -1.49
CA PRO A 109 14.38 8.37 -2.64
C PRO A 109 15.84 8.05 -2.28
N LYS A 110 16.26 8.46 -1.09
CA LYS A 110 17.62 8.29 -0.56
C LYS A 110 17.82 6.97 0.18
N LEU A 111 16.75 6.21 0.44
CA LEU A 111 16.86 4.92 1.10
C LEU A 111 17.10 3.82 0.07
N ASP A 112 17.87 2.81 0.49
CA ASP A 112 18.20 1.65 -0.33
C ASP A 112 17.31 0.45 0.00
N LYS A 113 16.88 0.32 1.26
CA LYS A 113 16.05 -0.77 1.76
C LYS A 113 15.06 -0.20 2.78
N ILE A 114 13.86 -0.74 2.85
CA ILE A 114 12.83 -0.34 3.82
C ILE A 114 12.03 -1.55 4.30
N LEU A 115 11.72 -1.60 5.59
CA LEU A 115 10.69 -2.49 6.11
C LEU A 115 9.37 -1.74 6.17
N PHE A 116 8.38 -2.25 5.43
CA PHE A 116 7.02 -1.78 5.45
C PHE A 116 6.21 -2.55 6.50
N LEU A 117 5.38 -1.82 7.26
CA LEU A 117 4.42 -2.35 8.24
C LEU A 117 3.06 -1.68 7.98
N ASP A 118 2.00 -2.48 7.85
CA ASP A 118 0.62 -1.98 7.79
C ASP A 118 0.18 -1.42 9.18
N ASP A 119 -0.93 -0.68 9.21
CA ASP A 119 -1.45 0.05 10.38
C ASP A 119 -2.00 -0.84 11.50
N ASP A 120 -2.25 -2.12 11.21
CA ASP A 120 -2.83 -3.11 12.13
C ASP A 120 -1.82 -4.15 12.65
N ILE A 121 -0.52 -3.87 12.52
CA ILE A 121 0.55 -4.79 12.93
C ILE A 121 0.93 -4.61 14.41
N VAL A 122 1.09 -5.73 15.11
CA VAL A 122 1.72 -5.81 16.43
C VAL A 122 3.04 -6.55 16.33
N VAL A 123 4.14 -5.85 16.63
CA VAL A 123 5.48 -6.45 16.67
C VAL A 123 5.77 -6.93 18.09
N GLN A 124 6.17 -8.20 18.21
CA GLN A 124 6.47 -8.84 19.51
C GLN A 124 7.93 -9.30 19.64
N LYS A 125 8.69 -9.24 18.55
CA LYS A 125 10.10 -9.67 18.50
C LYS A 125 10.92 -8.65 17.74
N ASP A 126 12.22 -8.69 18.00
CA ASP A 126 13.21 -7.93 17.26
C ASP A 126 13.11 -8.19 15.75
N LEU A 127 13.08 -7.12 14.96
CA LEU A 127 13.02 -7.19 13.49
C LEU A 127 14.36 -6.80 12.83
N THR A 128 15.40 -6.46 13.60
CA THR A 128 16.68 -5.98 13.07
C THR A 128 17.32 -6.98 12.11
N GLY A 129 17.23 -8.28 12.44
CA GLY A 129 17.76 -9.35 11.58
C GLY A 129 17.13 -9.44 10.17
N LEU A 130 15.98 -8.79 9.93
CA LEU A 130 15.39 -8.74 8.60
C LEU A 130 16.28 -7.94 7.61
N TRP A 131 17.13 -7.02 8.08
CA TRP A 131 17.91 -6.15 7.19
C TRP A 131 19.05 -6.92 6.54
N ASP A 132 19.51 -7.99 7.20
CA ASP A 132 20.55 -8.90 6.75
C ASP A 132 20.04 -9.97 5.78
N VAL A 133 18.71 -10.04 5.55
CA VAL A 133 18.14 -10.96 4.57
C VAL A 133 18.58 -10.55 3.16
N ASP A 134 19.24 -11.49 2.48
CA ASP A 134 19.55 -11.38 1.07
C ASP A 134 18.28 -11.63 0.23
N LEU A 135 17.88 -10.60 -0.51
CA LEU A 135 16.72 -10.65 -1.39
C LEU A 135 17.06 -11.27 -2.76
N ASN A 136 18.29 -11.71 -3.00
CA ASN A 136 18.73 -12.37 -4.23
C ASN A 136 18.39 -11.55 -5.49
N GLY A 137 18.55 -10.23 -5.41
CA GLY A 137 18.22 -9.30 -6.50
C GLY A 137 16.71 -9.10 -6.75
N MET A 138 15.85 -9.60 -5.86
CA MET A 138 14.41 -9.38 -5.89
C MET A 138 14.03 -8.08 -5.18
N VAL A 139 12.91 -7.49 -5.59
CA VAL A 139 12.44 -6.21 -5.02
C VAL A 139 11.83 -6.39 -3.64
N ASN A 140 11.20 -7.53 -3.38
CA ASN A 140 10.40 -7.78 -2.19
C ASN A 140 10.84 -9.07 -1.50
N GLY A 141 11.04 -9.00 -0.19
CA GLY A 141 11.04 -10.13 0.73
C GLY A 141 9.74 -10.16 1.53
N ALA A 142 9.01 -11.26 1.43
CA ALA A 142 7.73 -11.46 2.07
C ALA A 142 7.66 -12.80 2.80
N VAL A 143 6.79 -12.88 3.80
CA VAL A 143 6.46 -14.16 4.44
C VAL A 143 5.66 -15.02 3.46
N PHE A 144 6.12 -16.26 3.25
CA PHE A 144 5.44 -17.22 2.41
C PHE A 144 4.10 -17.64 3.05
N THR A 145 2.99 -17.42 2.34
CA THR A 145 1.65 -17.77 2.84
C THR A 145 0.94 -18.84 2.00
N CYS A 146 1.66 -19.52 1.11
CA CYS A 146 1.04 -20.51 0.22
C CYS A 146 0.75 -21.82 0.98
N GLY A 147 -0.55 -22.10 1.18
CA GLY A 147 -1.06 -23.37 1.69
C GLY A 147 -1.99 -24.05 0.67
N GLU A 148 -2.63 -25.16 1.05
CA GLU A 148 -3.47 -25.97 0.13
C GLU A 148 -4.64 -25.19 -0.50
N SER A 149 -5.09 -24.10 0.13
CA SER A 149 -6.27 -23.35 -0.31
C SER A 149 -6.16 -21.82 -0.20
N PHE A 150 -5.03 -21.27 0.25
CA PHE A 150 -4.86 -19.83 0.45
C PHE A 150 -3.83 -19.24 -0.51
N HIS A 151 -4.14 -18.03 -1.00
CA HIS A 151 -3.23 -17.14 -1.70
C HIS A 151 -2.83 -17.47 -3.14
N ARG A 152 -3.40 -18.46 -3.84
CA ARG A 152 -3.12 -18.64 -5.28
C ARG A 152 -3.77 -17.57 -6.15
N PHE A 153 -3.11 -17.19 -7.24
CA PHE A 153 -3.59 -16.13 -8.13
C PHE A 153 -4.88 -16.49 -8.86
N ASP A 154 -5.12 -17.77 -9.19
CA ASP A 154 -6.35 -18.25 -9.80
C ASP A 154 -7.63 -17.93 -8.99
N LYS A 155 -7.51 -17.71 -7.69
CA LYS A 155 -8.61 -17.30 -6.81
C LYS A 155 -8.90 -15.81 -6.81
N TYR A 156 -7.95 -14.98 -7.25
CA TYR A 156 -8.07 -13.51 -7.21
C TYR A 156 -8.19 -12.87 -8.59
N LEU A 157 -7.59 -13.49 -9.60
CA LEU A 157 -7.50 -12.94 -10.95
C LEU A 157 -8.35 -13.77 -11.90
N ASN A 158 -9.04 -13.09 -12.81
CA ASN A 158 -9.79 -13.75 -13.86
C ASN A 158 -8.86 -14.13 -15.03
N PHE A 159 -8.41 -15.38 -15.07
CA PHE A 159 -7.54 -15.91 -16.12
C PHE A 159 -8.20 -16.08 -17.49
N SER A 160 -9.52 -15.91 -17.59
CA SER A 160 -10.18 -15.78 -18.90
C SER A 160 -9.80 -14.48 -19.61
N ASN A 161 -9.25 -13.49 -18.89
CA ASN A 161 -8.73 -12.27 -19.49
C ASN A 161 -7.32 -12.51 -20.09
N PRO A 162 -7.13 -12.32 -21.41
CA PRO A 162 -5.85 -12.56 -22.07
C PRO A 162 -4.70 -11.70 -21.55
N HIS A 163 -4.98 -10.53 -20.96
CA HIS A 163 -3.94 -9.70 -20.33
C HIS A 163 -3.45 -10.30 -19.02
N ILE A 164 -4.32 -10.97 -18.25
CA ILE A 164 -3.94 -11.66 -17.01
C ILE A 164 -3.18 -12.94 -17.34
N ALA A 165 -3.76 -13.80 -18.19
CA ALA A 165 -3.17 -15.10 -18.54
C ALA A 165 -1.78 -15.02 -19.18
N ARG A 166 -1.47 -13.90 -19.86
CA ARG A 166 -0.15 -13.69 -20.45
C ARG A 166 0.91 -13.18 -19.47
N ASN A 167 0.53 -12.61 -18.33
CA ASN A 167 1.46 -11.95 -17.40
C ASN A 167 1.58 -12.66 -16.06
N PHE A 168 0.62 -13.52 -15.70
CA PHE A 168 0.58 -14.20 -14.41
C PHE A 168 0.43 -15.71 -14.60
N ASP A 169 0.97 -16.47 -13.65
CA ASP A 169 0.74 -17.91 -13.54
C ASP A 169 -0.42 -18.15 -12.55
N PRO A 170 -1.49 -18.88 -12.93
CA PRO A 170 -2.59 -19.21 -12.03
C PRO A 170 -2.15 -19.97 -10.77
N ASN A 171 -1.07 -20.75 -10.87
CA ASN A 171 -0.53 -21.53 -9.77
C ASN A 171 0.44 -20.72 -8.89
N ALA A 172 0.80 -19.50 -9.29
CA ALA A 172 1.67 -18.66 -8.47
C ALA A 172 1.00 -18.30 -7.14
N CYS A 173 1.81 -18.30 -6.10
CA CYS A 173 1.42 -17.91 -4.77
C CYS A 173 1.53 -16.40 -4.62
N GLY A 174 0.45 -15.79 -4.18
CA GLY A 174 0.46 -14.50 -3.52
C GLY A 174 1.04 -14.60 -2.10
N TRP A 175 1.26 -13.43 -1.52
CA TRP A 175 1.74 -13.26 -0.16
C TRP A 175 0.94 -12.16 0.53
N ALA A 176 1.02 -12.09 1.85
CA ALA A 176 0.39 -11.02 2.62
C ALA A 176 1.22 -9.74 2.56
N TYR A 177 0.57 -8.59 2.35
CA TYR A 177 1.27 -7.30 2.27
C TYR A 177 1.60 -6.68 3.66
N GLY A 178 1.03 -7.20 4.75
CA GLY A 178 1.10 -6.60 6.09
C GLY A 178 2.51 -6.27 6.62
N MET A 179 3.50 -7.09 6.30
CA MET A 179 4.91 -6.82 6.58
C MET A 179 5.77 -7.31 5.43
N ASN A 180 6.52 -6.39 4.80
CA ASN A 180 7.38 -6.70 3.66
C ASN A 180 8.66 -5.89 3.78
N ILE A 181 9.78 -6.49 3.37
CA ILE A 181 11.03 -5.77 3.22
C ILE A 181 11.30 -5.52 1.74
N PHE A 182 11.57 -4.27 1.38
CA PHE A 182 11.74 -3.86 -0.01
C PHE A 182 13.14 -3.35 -0.26
N ASP A 183 13.76 -3.83 -1.34
CA ASP A 183 14.95 -3.24 -1.94
C ASP A 183 14.52 -2.12 -2.89
N LEU A 184 14.73 -0.87 -2.46
CA LEU A 184 14.34 0.31 -3.22
C LEU A 184 15.26 0.57 -4.41
N LYS A 185 16.51 0.08 -4.40
CA LYS A 185 17.38 0.14 -5.58
C LYS A 185 16.83 -0.75 -6.68
N GLN A 186 16.48 -2.00 -6.35
CA GLN A 186 15.88 -2.93 -7.29
C GLN A 186 14.47 -2.50 -7.70
N TRP A 187 13.69 -1.90 -6.80
CA TRP A 187 12.39 -1.31 -7.12
C TRP A 187 12.50 -0.26 -8.22
N LYS A 188 13.46 0.67 -8.09
CA LYS A 188 13.75 1.72 -9.08
C LYS A 188 14.27 1.11 -10.39
N ASN A 189 15.21 0.16 -10.31
CA ASN A 189 15.80 -0.50 -11.47
C ASN A 189 14.75 -1.24 -12.32
N LYS A 190 13.79 -1.91 -11.67
CA LYS A 190 12.72 -2.67 -12.35
C LYS A 190 11.45 -1.85 -12.61
N ASP A 191 11.45 -0.56 -12.29
CA ASP A 191 10.32 0.36 -12.43
C ASP A 191 8.98 -0.22 -11.91
N ILE A 192 8.99 -0.73 -10.67
CA ILE A 192 7.79 -1.35 -10.09
C ILE A 192 6.64 -0.32 -9.94
N THR A 193 6.95 0.94 -9.64
CA THR A 193 5.96 2.03 -9.62
C THR A 193 5.32 2.24 -11.00
N GLY A 194 6.11 2.23 -12.09
CA GLY A 194 5.59 2.32 -13.45
C GLY A 194 4.76 1.12 -13.88
N ILE A 195 5.13 -0.10 -13.47
CA ILE A 195 4.31 -1.29 -13.67
C ILE A 195 2.96 -1.14 -12.97
N TYR A 196 2.97 -0.66 -11.72
CA TYR A 196 1.76 -0.36 -10.98
C TYR A 196 0.89 0.68 -11.70
N HIS A 197 1.47 1.77 -12.21
CA HIS A 197 0.75 2.77 -13.01
C HIS A 197 0.08 2.19 -14.25
N LYS A 198 0.80 1.30 -14.95
CA LYS A 198 0.28 0.61 -16.14
C LYS A 198 -0.97 -0.22 -15.79
N TRP A 199 -0.91 -1.02 -14.73
CA TRP A 199 -2.06 -1.81 -14.26
C TRP A 199 -3.24 -0.93 -13.83
N GLN A 200 -3.00 0.12 -13.05
CA GLN A 200 -4.06 1.06 -12.63
C GLN A 200 -4.74 1.74 -13.82
N THR A 201 -3.98 2.06 -14.86
CA THR A 201 -4.53 2.67 -16.08
C THR A 201 -5.31 1.65 -16.92
N MET A 202 -4.89 0.39 -16.98
CA MET A 202 -5.62 -0.67 -17.69
C MET A 202 -6.95 -1.02 -17.02
N VAL A 203 -7.00 -1.08 -15.68
CA VAL A 203 -8.25 -1.35 -14.94
C VAL A 203 -9.33 -0.33 -15.31
N ARG A 204 -8.97 0.95 -15.44
CA ARG A 204 -9.89 2.01 -15.90
C ARG A 204 -10.54 1.70 -17.26
N LEU A 205 -9.79 1.16 -18.22
CA LEU A 205 -10.31 0.85 -19.56
C LEU A 205 -11.29 -0.33 -19.56
N LEU A 206 -11.16 -1.25 -18.60
CA LEU A 206 -12.03 -2.41 -18.49
C LEU A 206 -13.31 -2.13 -17.67
N THR A 207 -13.36 -1.01 -16.94
CA THR A 207 -14.51 -0.60 -16.12
C THR A 207 -15.15 0.71 -16.57
N SER A 208 -14.71 1.29 -17.69
CA SER A 208 -15.39 2.44 -18.30
C SER A 208 -16.61 1.91 -19.09
N PRO A 209 -17.82 2.46 -18.89
CA PRO A 209 -19.00 2.09 -19.64
C PRO A 209 -18.87 2.41 -21.14
#